data_AF-A0A497PQ67-F1
#
_entry.id   AF-A0A497PQ67-F1
#
_cell.length_a   1.000
_cell.length_b   1.000
_cell.length_c   1.000
_cell.angle_alpha   90.00
_cell.angle_beta   90.00
_cell.angle_gamma   90.00
#
_symmetry.space_group_name_H-M   'P 1'
#
loop_
_entity.id
_entity.type
_entity.pdbx_description
1 polymer ?
#
loop_
_entity_poly.entity_id
_entity_poly.type
_entity_poly.pdbx_seq_one_letter_code
_entity_poly.pdbx_strand_id
1 'polypeptide(L)'
;MDTSVLLFEKVLEYVDSAEESGQVDAGILEPLSGLRAVFQELQQHWLQEVPDSQLQDTFAMYHVARNCELILSRMIERFRKAPLIGDNPKVAEDTSTLLPLLIDSFMVMKAEIDYPTIESSIKGFSLARRLREVARMVDMLPSAEDEERDIPREIRKRGLAHLARNLAGMVSEEQGST
;
A
#
# COMPACT_ATOMS: atom_id res chain seq x y z
N MET A 1 -1.51 6.55 -22.32
CA MET A 1 -1.29 5.37 -21.46
C MET A 1 -0.82 5.90 -20.12
N ASP A 2 -1.47 5.54 -19.01
CA ASP A 2 -1.09 6.01 -17.67
C ASP A 2 0.35 5.54 -17.37
N THR A 3 1.25 6.47 -17.04
CA THR A 3 2.66 6.19 -16.73
C THR A 3 2.81 5.16 -15.61
N SER A 4 1.85 5.09 -14.70
CA SER A 4 1.81 4.11 -13.59
C SER A 4 1.60 2.69 -14.09
N VAL A 5 0.77 2.49 -15.12
CA VAL A 5 0.50 1.18 -15.72
C VAL A 5 1.76 0.64 -16.40
N LEU A 6 2.47 1.49 -17.13
CA LEU A 6 3.76 1.14 -17.75
C LEU A 6 4.80 0.70 -16.72
N LEU A 7 4.76 1.27 -15.51
CA LEU A 7 5.67 0.85 -14.43
C LEU A 7 5.31 -0.55 -13.90
N PHE A 8 4.03 -0.87 -13.74
CA PHE A 8 3.60 -2.22 -13.36
C PHE A 8 3.96 -3.26 -14.43
N GLU A 9 3.74 -2.94 -15.71
CA GLU A 9 4.13 -3.81 -16.83
C GLU A 9 5.63 -4.11 -16.81
N LYS A 10 6.47 -3.09 -16.63
CA LYS A 10 7.92 -3.27 -16.52
C LYS A 10 8.34 -4.13 -15.33
N VAL A 11 7.67 -4.00 -14.18
CA VAL A 11 7.97 -4.84 -13.01
C VAL A 11 7.54 -6.29 -13.26
N LEU A 12 6.39 -6.52 -13.90
CA LEU A 12 5.92 -7.86 -14.29
C LEU A 12 6.91 -8.53 -15.24
N GLU A 13 7.23 -7.89 -16.36
CA GLU A 13 8.19 -8.41 -17.36
C GLU A 13 9.53 -8.77 -16.72
N TYR A 14 9.97 -7.94 -15.78
CA TYR A 14 11.20 -8.18 -15.07
C TYR A 14 11.13 -9.42 -14.18
N VAL A 15 10.09 -9.50 -13.35
CA VAL A 15 9.92 -10.60 -12.40
C VAL A 15 9.79 -11.93 -13.14
N ASP A 16 9.02 -11.95 -14.24
CA ASP A 16 8.88 -13.12 -15.11
C ASP A 16 10.25 -13.54 -15.69
N SER A 17 11.03 -12.59 -16.21
CA SER A 17 12.37 -12.87 -16.73
C SER A 17 13.34 -13.37 -15.65
N ALA A 18 13.23 -12.85 -14.42
CA ALA A 18 14.06 -13.26 -13.30
C ALA A 18 13.71 -14.66 -12.80
N GLU A 19 12.43 -15.03 -12.81
CA GLU A 19 11.96 -16.39 -12.51
C GLU A 19 12.42 -17.40 -13.57
N GLU A 20 12.36 -17.04 -14.85
CA GLU A 20 12.82 -17.91 -15.96
C GLU A 20 14.34 -18.11 -15.96
N SER A 21 15.10 -17.05 -15.72
CA SER A 21 16.57 -17.07 -15.76
C SER A 21 17.21 -17.49 -14.43
N GLY A 22 16.46 -17.45 -13.33
CA GLY A 22 16.97 -17.59 -11.97
C GLY A 22 17.92 -16.46 -11.57
N GLN A 23 17.89 -15.33 -12.28
CA GLN A 23 18.79 -14.20 -12.07
C GLN A 23 18.04 -12.88 -11.95
N VAL A 24 18.32 -12.18 -10.86
CA VAL A 24 17.89 -10.81 -10.60
C VAL A 24 19.07 -9.86 -10.79
N ASP A 25 18.86 -8.82 -11.57
CA ASP A 25 19.75 -7.67 -11.78
C ASP A 25 19.22 -6.36 -11.12
N ALA A 26 19.90 -5.23 -11.34
CA ALA A 26 19.54 -3.96 -10.72
C ALA A 26 18.48 -3.14 -11.49
N GLY A 27 18.10 -3.55 -12.70
CA GLY A 27 17.18 -2.85 -13.60
C GLY A 27 15.77 -2.70 -13.04
N ILE A 28 15.31 -3.61 -12.18
CA ILE A 28 14.01 -3.53 -11.50
C ILE A 28 13.90 -2.37 -10.52
N LEU A 29 15.03 -1.86 -10.01
CA LEU A 29 15.03 -0.84 -8.97
C LEU A 29 14.41 0.48 -9.44
N GLU A 30 14.58 0.84 -10.71
CA GLU A 30 13.99 2.06 -11.27
C GLU A 30 12.45 1.94 -11.37
N PRO A 31 11.87 0.92 -12.02
CA PRO A 31 10.42 0.72 -12.03
C PRO A 31 9.79 0.67 -10.63
N LEU A 32 10.40 -0.05 -9.67
CA LEU A 32 9.90 -0.12 -8.30
C LEU A 32 9.95 1.26 -7.60
N SER A 33 11.00 2.04 -7.83
CA SER A 33 11.11 3.39 -7.27
C SER A 33 10.06 4.32 -7.88
N GLY A 34 9.75 4.15 -9.17
CA GLY A 34 8.66 4.86 -9.85
C GLY A 34 7.31 4.52 -9.24
N LEU A 35 7.00 3.22 -9.06
CA LEU A 35 5.76 2.81 -8.39
C LEU A 35 5.66 3.38 -6.98
N ARG A 36 6.76 3.37 -6.22
CA ARG A 36 6.78 3.96 -4.88
C ARG A 36 6.39 5.44 -4.91
N ALA A 37 6.93 6.20 -5.86
CA ALA A 37 6.59 7.61 -6.03
C ALA A 37 5.09 7.80 -6.36
N VAL A 38 4.51 6.96 -7.21
CA VAL A 38 3.07 6.98 -7.50
C VAL A 38 2.24 6.79 -6.22
N PHE A 39 2.59 5.85 -5.35
CA PHE A 39 1.88 5.67 -4.07
C PHE A 39 2.11 6.82 -3.09
N GLN A 40 3.24 7.54 -3.17
CA GLN A 40 3.46 8.77 -2.41
C GLN A 40 2.58 9.92 -2.91
N GLU A 41 2.41 10.06 -4.23
CA GLU A 41 1.51 11.05 -4.83
C GLU A 41 0.05 10.77 -4.46
N LEU A 42 -0.38 9.51 -4.51
CA LEU A 42 -1.71 9.10 -4.07
C LEU A 42 -1.95 9.45 -2.59
N GLN A 43 -0.96 9.23 -1.71
CA GLN A 43 -1.05 9.68 -0.32
C GLN A 43 -1.27 11.20 -0.19
N GLN A 44 -0.60 12.00 -1.03
CA GLN A 44 -0.75 13.46 -1.00
C GLN A 44 -2.13 13.91 -1.48
N HIS A 45 -2.71 13.25 -2.50
CA HIS A 45 -4.06 13.54 -2.98
C HIS A 45 -5.08 13.51 -1.82
N TRP A 46 -5.10 12.42 -1.04
CA TRP A 46 -6.01 12.30 0.10
C TRP A 46 -5.69 13.21 1.30
N LEU A 47 -4.45 13.70 1.38
CA LEU A 47 -4.03 14.65 2.41
C LEU A 47 -4.46 16.08 2.11
N GLN A 48 -4.41 16.47 0.83
CA GLN A 48 -4.47 17.86 0.41
C GLN A 48 -5.77 18.22 -0.31
N GLU A 49 -6.35 17.28 -1.06
CA GLU A 49 -7.44 17.56 -2.00
C GLU A 49 -8.81 17.14 -1.47
N VAL A 50 -8.87 16.31 -0.42
CA VAL A 50 -10.13 15.82 0.13
C VAL A 50 -10.61 16.66 1.32
N PRO A 51 -11.85 17.20 1.27
CA PRO A 51 -12.40 18.00 2.36
C PRO A 51 -12.52 17.23 3.68
N ASP A 52 -12.38 17.94 4.79
CA ASP A 52 -12.48 17.36 6.14
C ASP A 52 -13.82 16.61 6.39
N SER A 53 -14.88 16.94 5.64
CA SER A 53 -16.18 16.26 5.72
C SER A 53 -16.20 14.85 5.12
N GLN A 54 -15.24 14.48 4.28
CA GLN A 54 -15.13 13.16 3.64
C GLN A 54 -14.02 12.29 4.25
N LEU A 55 -13.34 12.80 5.29
CA LEU A 55 -12.18 12.19 5.96
C LEU A 55 -12.35 10.72 6.37
N GLN A 56 -13.58 10.25 6.61
CA GLN A 56 -13.86 8.87 7.03
C GLN A 56 -13.45 7.86 5.95
N ASP A 57 -13.82 8.12 4.70
CA ASP A 57 -13.52 7.22 3.57
C ASP A 57 -12.09 7.41 3.06
N THR A 58 -11.58 8.64 3.19
CA THR A 58 -10.24 9.02 2.78
C THR A 58 -9.13 8.36 3.61
N PHE A 59 -9.40 8.12 4.89
CA PHE A 59 -8.42 7.57 5.82
C PHE A 59 -8.02 6.13 5.46
N ALA A 60 -8.98 5.31 5.04
CA ALA A 60 -8.71 3.93 4.63
C ALA A 60 -7.81 3.88 3.39
N MET A 61 -8.11 4.69 2.36
CA MET A 61 -7.31 4.73 1.13
C MET A 61 -5.92 5.30 1.34
N TYR A 62 -5.79 6.34 2.18
CA TYR A 62 -4.47 6.82 2.61
C TYR A 62 -3.62 5.69 3.20
N HIS A 63 -4.21 4.87 4.08
CA HIS A 63 -3.49 3.75 4.70
C HIS A 63 -3.14 2.64 3.71
N VAL A 64 -4.01 2.35 2.74
CA VAL A 64 -3.67 1.42 1.64
C VAL A 64 -2.45 1.92 0.87
N ALA A 65 -2.45 3.18 0.45
CA ALA A 65 -1.33 3.77 -0.28
C ALA A 65 -0.04 3.81 0.53
N ARG A 66 -0.13 4.17 1.82
CA ARG A 66 1.00 4.12 2.76
C ARG A 66 1.57 2.72 2.87
N ASN A 67 0.73 1.70 3.02
CA ASN A 67 1.19 0.31 3.10
C ASN A 67 1.88 -0.12 1.81
N CYS A 68 1.33 0.23 0.64
CA CYS A 68 1.95 -0.08 -0.65
C CYS A 68 3.33 0.58 -0.79
N GLU A 69 3.45 1.86 -0.41
CA GLU A 69 4.71 2.62 -0.44
C GLU A 69 5.80 2.00 0.45
N LEU A 70 5.43 1.57 1.66
CA LEU A 70 6.35 0.94 2.59
C LEU A 70 6.76 -0.46 2.12
N ILE A 71 5.82 -1.26 1.60
CA ILE A 71 6.10 -2.58 1.00
C ILE A 71 7.06 -2.43 -0.18
N LEU A 72 6.83 -1.47 -1.07
CA LEU A 72 7.74 -1.18 -2.20
C LEU A 72 9.12 -0.74 -1.71
N SER A 73 9.20 0.03 -0.62
CA SER A 73 10.48 0.38 -0.01
C SER A 73 11.25 -0.86 0.48
N ARG A 74 10.54 -1.81 1.09
CA ARG A 74 11.12 -3.10 1.53
C ARG A 74 11.54 -3.97 0.35
N MET A 75 10.72 -4.04 -0.71
CA MET A 75 11.08 -4.71 -1.97
C MET A 75 12.39 -4.14 -2.54
N ILE A 76 12.47 -2.81 -2.72
CA ILE A 76 13.66 -2.13 -3.24
C ILE A 76 14.89 -2.45 -2.40
N GLU A 77 14.77 -2.41 -1.08
CA GLU A 77 15.87 -2.74 -0.17
C GLU A 77 16.32 -4.20 -0.33
N ARG A 78 15.37 -5.12 -0.45
CA ARG A 78 15.62 -6.56 -0.61
C ARG A 78 16.30 -6.85 -1.95
N PHE A 79 15.81 -6.28 -3.05
CA PHE A 79 16.46 -6.36 -4.37
C PHE A 79 17.89 -5.83 -4.37
N ARG A 80 18.17 -4.71 -3.68
CA ARG A 80 19.53 -4.17 -3.54
C ARG A 80 20.47 -5.11 -2.79
N LYS A 81 19.95 -5.82 -1.78
CA LYS A 81 20.73 -6.73 -0.93
C LYS A 81 20.85 -8.14 -1.52
N ALA A 82 19.94 -8.55 -2.40
CA ALA A 82 19.84 -9.92 -2.89
C ALA A 82 21.17 -10.50 -3.45
N PRO A 83 21.98 -9.75 -4.22
CA PRO A 83 23.28 -10.25 -4.69
C PRO A 83 24.29 -10.51 -3.57
N LEU A 84 24.16 -9.80 -2.43
CA LEU A 84 25.09 -9.88 -1.29
C LEU A 84 24.75 -11.03 -0.34
N ILE A 85 23.46 -11.35 -0.18
CA ILE A 85 22.96 -12.33 0.78
C ILE A 85 22.46 -13.63 0.15
N GLY A 86 22.52 -13.75 -1.18
CA GLY A 86 22.09 -14.95 -1.90
C GLY A 86 20.56 -15.14 -1.92
N ASP A 87 19.81 -14.05 -1.91
CA ASP A 87 18.33 -14.05 -1.91
C ASP A 87 17.72 -14.03 -3.33
N ASN A 88 18.58 -14.29 -4.33
CA ASN A 88 18.21 -14.45 -5.74
C ASN A 88 18.04 -15.96 -6.05
N PRO A 89 16.95 -16.42 -6.70
CA PRO A 89 15.82 -15.65 -7.27
C PRO A 89 14.64 -15.46 -6.33
N LYS A 90 14.73 -15.90 -5.07
CA LYS A 90 13.63 -15.87 -4.11
C LYS A 90 12.97 -14.48 -3.99
N VAL A 91 13.74 -13.40 -4.04
CA VAL A 91 13.20 -12.03 -4.01
C VAL A 91 12.24 -11.74 -5.18
N ALA A 92 12.47 -12.33 -6.36
CA ALA A 92 11.56 -12.22 -7.50
C ALA A 92 10.27 -13.04 -7.27
N GLU A 93 10.38 -14.28 -6.81
CA GLU A 93 9.22 -15.15 -6.48
C GLU A 93 8.32 -14.53 -5.38
N ASP A 94 8.95 -13.96 -4.37
CA ASP A 94 8.25 -13.26 -3.29
C ASP A 94 7.59 -11.97 -3.82
N THR A 95 8.18 -11.32 -4.83
CA THR A 95 7.61 -10.14 -5.49
C THR A 95 6.45 -10.52 -6.39
N SER A 96 6.51 -11.60 -7.17
CA SER A 96 5.40 -12.08 -8.00
C SER A 96 4.16 -12.41 -7.17
N THR A 97 4.36 -12.87 -5.93
CA THR A 97 3.27 -13.10 -4.96
C THR A 97 2.56 -11.80 -4.52
N LEU A 98 3.30 -10.69 -4.39
CA LEU A 98 2.75 -9.42 -3.90
C LEU A 98 2.22 -8.50 -5.02
N LEU A 99 2.79 -8.60 -6.20
CA LEU A 99 2.54 -7.67 -7.30
C LEU A 99 1.06 -7.58 -7.71
N PRO A 100 0.28 -8.68 -7.80
CA PRO A 100 -1.15 -8.60 -8.07
C PRO A 100 -1.91 -7.76 -7.05
N LEU A 101 -1.55 -7.83 -5.76
CA LEU A 101 -2.19 -7.03 -4.72
C LEU A 101 -1.85 -5.55 -4.82
N LEU A 102 -0.63 -5.21 -5.23
CA LEU A 102 -0.24 -3.82 -5.47
C LEU A 102 -1.01 -3.23 -6.66
N ILE A 103 -1.20 -4.02 -7.72
CA ILE A 103 -2.02 -3.65 -8.89
C ILE A 103 -3.48 -3.47 -8.48
N ASP A 104 -4.08 -4.45 -7.80
CA ASP A 104 -5.47 -4.38 -7.32
C ASP A 104 -5.66 -3.13 -6.45
N SER A 105 -4.69 -2.85 -5.58
CA SER A 105 -4.74 -1.68 -4.70
C SER A 105 -4.69 -0.37 -5.46
N PHE A 106 -3.79 -0.27 -6.44
CA PHE A 106 -3.71 0.89 -7.32
C PHE A 106 -5.02 1.11 -8.09
N MET A 107 -5.60 0.05 -8.65
CA MET A 107 -6.84 0.14 -9.43
C MET A 107 -8.03 0.56 -8.57
N VAL A 108 -8.17 -0.02 -7.36
CA VAL A 108 -9.22 0.38 -6.41
C VAL A 108 -9.07 1.86 -6.03
N MET A 109 -7.86 2.29 -5.74
CA MET A 109 -7.58 3.67 -5.37
C MET A 109 -7.85 4.66 -6.50
N LYS A 110 -7.45 4.33 -7.74
CA LYS A 110 -7.76 5.15 -8.91
C LYS A 110 -9.26 5.25 -9.15
N ALA A 111 -9.97 4.12 -9.07
CA ALA A 111 -11.42 4.11 -9.22
C ALA A 111 -12.11 4.98 -8.15
N GLU A 112 -11.62 4.98 -6.91
CA GLU A 112 -12.17 5.81 -5.84
C GLU A 112 -11.90 7.31 -6.05
N ILE A 113 -10.74 7.68 -6.61
CA ILE A 113 -10.44 9.06 -6.96
C ILE A 113 -11.40 9.55 -8.06
N ASP A 114 -11.60 8.73 -9.10
CA ASP A 114 -12.45 9.08 -10.23
C ASP A 114 -13.95 9.03 -9.87
N TYR A 115 -14.34 8.11 -8.99
CA TYR A 115 -15.73 7.83 -8.59
C TYR A 115 -15.83 7.53 -7.09
N PRO A 116 -15.85 8.56 -6.22
CA PRO A 116 -15.88 8.35 -4.77
C PRO A 116 -17.16 7.64 -4.33
N THR A 117 -17.04 6.59 -3.50
CA THR A 117 -18.18 5.81 -3.01
C THR A 117 -18.13 5.60 -1.49
N ILE A 118 -19.30 5.55 -0.84
CA ILE A 118 -19.40 5.32 0.62
C ILE A 118 -18.89 3.92 1.03
N GLU A 119 -18.86 2.94 0.12
CA GLU A 119 -18.33 1.59 0.41
C GLU A 119 -16.80 1.51 0.40
N SER A 120 -16.11 2.60 0.07
CA SER A 120 -14.68 2.58 -0.19
C SER A 120 -13.86 2.33 1.07
N SER A 121 -14.29 2.80 2.22
CA SER A 121 -13.63 2.55 3.51
C SER A 121 -13.55 1.06 3.86
N ILE A 122 -14.64 0.30 3.70
CA ILE A 122 -14.67 -1.15 3.97
C ILE A 122 -13.73 -1.88 3.01
N LYS A 123 -13.79 -1.55 1.71
CA LYS A 123 -12.90 -2.12 0.69
C LYS A 123 -11.44 -1.81 1.00
N GLY A 124 -11.12 -0.56 1.34
CA GLY A 124 -9.79 -0.11 1.73
C GLY A 124 -9.22 -0.88 2.93
N PHE A 125 -10.00 -1.06 4.00
CA PHE A 125 -9.53 -1.82 5.17
C PHE A 125 -9.29 -3.29 4.85
N SER A 126 -10.18 -3.94 4.09
CA SER A 126 -10.01 -5.33 3.69
C SER A 126 -8.76 -5.55 2.82
N LEU A 127 -8.50 -4.61 1.91
CA LEU A 127 -7.35 -4.60 1.02
C LEU A 127 -6.05 -4.34 1.79
N ALA A 128 -6.04 -3.35 2.68
CA ALA A 128 -4.92 -3.06 3.57
C ALA A 128 -4.55 -4.27 4.43
N ARG A 129 -5.56 -4.97 4.97
CA ARG A 129 -5.33 -6.20 5.75
C ARG A 129 -4.69 -7.28 4.90
N ARG A 130 -5.23 -7.55 3.71
CA ARG A 130 -4.73 -8.58 2.78
C ARG A 130 -3.30 -8.28 2.33
N LEU A 131 -2.99 -7.02 1.99
CA LEU A 131 -1.63 -6.56 1.67
C LEU A 131 -0.65 -6.89 2.79
N ARG A 132 -0.99 -6.54 4.04
CA ARG A 132 -0.13 -6.81 5.21
C ARG A 132 0.04 -8.30 5.48
N GLU A 133 -1.03 -9.08 5.33
CA GLU A 133 -0.98 -10.53 5.51
C GLU A 133 -0.02 -11.18 4.51
N VAL A 134 -0.13 -10.84 3.22
CA VAL A 134 0.76 -11.38 2.18
C VAL A 134 2.18 -10.86 2.33
N ALA A 135 2.36 -9.56 2.60
CA ALA A 135 3.68 -8.98 2.80
C ALA A 135 4.43 -9.65 3.96
N ARG A 136 3.72 -10.02 5.03
CA ARG A 136 4.29 -10.77 6.15
C ARG A 136 4.71 -12.19 5.75
N MET A 137 3.95 -12.87 4.88
CA MET A 137 4.30 -14.23 4.44
C MET A 137 5.61 -14.25 3.64
N VAL A 138 5.90 -13.16 2.91
CA VAL A 138 7.08 -13.03 2.06
C VAL A 138 8.17 -12.13 2.67
N ASP A 139 8.12 -11.88 3.97
CA ASP A 139 9.09 -11.05 4.72
C ASP A 139 9.31 -9.62 4.16
N MET A 140 8.27 -9.04 3.59
CA MET A 140 8.24 -7.66 3.07
C MET A 140 7.30 -6.75 3.87
N LEU A 141 6.79 -7.22 5.01
CA LEU A 141 6.04 -6.35 5.92
C LEU A 141 6.99 -5.31 6.54
N PRO A 142 6.64 -4.02 6.52
CA PRO A 142 7.41 -2.98 7.20
C PRO A 142 7.49 -3.20 8.72
N SER A 143 8.54 -2.69 9.35
CA SER A 143 8.63 -2.70 10.82
C SER A 143 7.66 -1.68 11.45
N ALA A 144 7.35 -1.85 12.73
CA ALA A 144 6.55 -0.85 13.45
C ALA A 144 7.19 0.54 13.43
N GLU A 145 8.52 0.62 13.51
CA GLU A 145 9.25 1.89 13.41
C GLU A 145 9.09 2.54 12.02
N ASP A 146 9.13 1.74 10.95
CA ASP A 146 8.89 2.26 9.59
C ASP A 146 7.46 2.75 9.40
N GLU A 147 6.48 2.07 10.02
CA GLU A 147 5.07 2.48 9.98
C GLU A 147 4.83 3.78 10.75
N GLU A 148 5.48 3.97 11.89
CA GLU A 148 5.35 5.18 12.71
C GLU A 148 6.10 6.38 12.14
N ARG A 149 7.14 6.14 11.33
CA ARG A 149 7.93 7.17 10.68
C ARG A 149 7.06 7.97 9.70
N ASP A 150 7.24 9.28 9.71
CA ASP A 150 6.66 10.22 8.74
C ASP A 150 5.13 10.27 8.67
N ILE A 151 4.39 9.70 9.64
CA ILE A 151 2.93 9.92 9.73
C ILE A 151 2.69 11.39 10.10
N PRO A 152 2.03 12.20 9.24
CA PRO A 152 1.69 13.57 9.57
C PRO A 152 0.85 13.62 10.85
N ARG A 153 1.18 14.55 11.75
CA ARG A 153 0.51 14.68 13.07
C ARG A 153 -1.00 14.89 12.90
N GLU A 154 -1.38 15.50 11.80
CA GLU A 154 -2.73 15.81 11.35
C GLU A 154 -3.49 14.51 11.07
N ILE A 155 -2.93 13.57 10.32
CA ILE A 155 -3.52 12.24 10.12
C ILE A 155 -3.64 11.49 11.44
N ARG A 156 -2.60 11.52 12.28
CA ARG A 156 -2.62 10.81 13.57
C ARG A 156 -3.76 11.29 14.46
N LYS A 157 -3.92 12.61 14.59
CA LYS A 157 -5.04 13.22 15.34
C LYS A 157 -6.39 12.91 14.70
N ARG A 158 -6.48 12.98 13.38
CA ARG A 158 -7.71 12.72 12.61
C ARG A 158 -8.16 11.26 12.75
N GLY A 159 -7.24 10.30 12.67
CA GLY A 159 -7.50 8.87 12.83
C GLY A 159 -7.92 8.48 14.25
N LEU A 160 -7.25 9.03 15.27
CA LEU A 160 -7.63 8.82 16.69
C LEU A 160 -9.02 9.37 17.01
N ALA A 161 -9.35 10.58 16.52
CA ALA A 161 -10.69 11.15 16.68
C ALA A 161 -11.77 10.33 15.94
N HIS A 162 -11.42 9.65 14.85
CA HIS A 162 -12.31 8.72 14.16
C HIS A 162 -12.57 7.44 14.96
N LEU A 163 -11.51 6.76 15.41
CA LEU A 163 -11.64 5.56 16.26
C LEU A 163 -12.46 5.86 17.52
N ALA A 164 -12.21 7.00 18.17
CA ALA A 164 -12.97 7.43 19.35
C ALA A 164 -14.46 7.66 19.05
N ARG A 165 -14.81 8.22 17.89
CA ARG A 165 -16.21 8.43 17.50
C ARG A 165 -16.93 7.12 17.16
N ASN A 166 -16.27 6.20 16.45
CA ASN A 166 -16.86 4.90 16.14
C ASN A 166 -17.06 4.06 17.41
N LEU A 167 -16.09 4.07 18.33
CA LEU A 167 -16.21 3.41 19.62
C LEU A 167 -17.34 4.02 20.46
N ALA A 168 -17.47 5.35 20.50
CA ALA A 168 -18.55 6.01 21.21
C ALA A 168 -19.94 5.71 20.61
N GLY A 169 -20.04 5.58 19.28
CA GLY A 169 -21.26 5.16 18.59
C GLY A 169 -21.69 3.74 18.95
N MET A 170 -20.76 2.79 18.90
CA MET A 170 -21.02 1.38 19.26
C MET A 170 -21.47 1.23 20.73
N VAL A 171 -20.85 1.97 21.64
CA VAL A 171 -21.21 1.96 23.08
C VAL A 171 -22.60 2.61 23.31
N SER A 172 -22.99 3.58 22.49
CA SER A 172 -24.29 4.25 22.60
C SER A 172 -25.43 3.39 22.04
N GLU A 173 -25.18 2.57 21.02
CA GLU A 173 -26.17 1.63 20.46
C GLU A 173 -26.44 0.44 21.39
N GLU A 174 -25.43 -0.02 22.14
CA GLU A 174 -25.60 -1.05 23.18
C GLU A 174 -26.42 -0.55 24.39
N GLN A 175 -26.36 0.74 24.72
CA GLN A 175 -27.12 1.32 25.83
C GLN A 175 -28.54 1.78 25.43
N GLY A 176 -28.86 1.86 24.14
CA GLY A 176 -30.19 2.21 23.62
C GLY A 176 -31.12 1.02 23.38
N SER A 177 -30.63 -0.22 23.54
CA SER A 177 -31.40 -1.46 23.32
C SER A 177 -31.70 -2.24 24.61
N THR A 178 -31.72 -1.59 25.78
CA THR A 178 -32.12 -2.21 27.07
C THR A 178 -33.41 -1.63 27.62
#